data_AF-A0AAD4HGR6-F1
#
_entry.id   AF-A0AAD4HGR6-F1
#
_cell.length_a   1.000
_cell.length_b   1.000
_cell.length_c   1.000
_cell.angle_alpha   90.00
_cell.angle_beta   90.00
_cell.angle_gamma   90.00
#
_symmetry.space_group_name_H-M   'P 1'
#
loop_
_entity.id
_entity.type
_entity.pdbx_description
1 polymer ?
#
loop_
_entity_poly.entity_id
_entity_poly.type
_entity_poly.pdbx_seq_one_letter_code
_entity_poly.pdbx_strand_id
1 'polypeptide(L)' 'EFALLDYDIYGVSADSSAAQSKWQMKKQLPFPLISDPKRSLIGILEAGDGNKTKHSHFVFEKSGKLLDQRMPVKPVD' A
#
# COMPACT_ATOMS: atom_id res chain seq x y z
N GLU A 1 -15.63 -3.07 -1.08
CA GLU A 1 -15.70 -4.50 -1.44
C GLU A 1 -14.86 -5.36 -0.48
N PHE A 2 -13.53 -5.18 -0.41
CA PHE A 2 -12.65 -5.99 0.47
C PHE A 2 -13.00 -5.98 1.96
N ALA A 3 -13.40 -4.85 2.52
CA ALA A 3 -13.81 -4.78 3.94
C ALA A 3 -15.07 -5.62 4.24
N LEU A 4 -15.95 -5.85 3.26
CA LEU A 4 -17.12 -6.74 3.40
C LEU A 4 -16.73 -8.22 3.34
N LEU A 5 -15.54 -8.52 2.80
CA LEU A 5 -14.99 -9.86 2.67
C LEU A 5 -14.01 -10.19 3.80
N ASP A 6 -14.02 -9.41 4.90
CA ASP A 6 -13.18 -9.62 6.09
C ASP A 6 -11.67 -9.52 5.79
N TYR A 7 -11.30 -8.58 4.89
CA TYR A 7 -9.92 -8.19 4.64
C TYR A 7 -9.61 -6.83 5.25
N ASP A 8 -8.43 -6.74 5.85
CA ASP A 8 -7.85 -5.46 6.26
C ASP A 8 -7.18 -4.77 5.07
N ILE A 9 -7.45 -3.47 4.92
CA ILE A 9 -6.88 -2.64 3.86
C ILE A 9 -5.81 -1.74 4.47
N TYR A 10 -4.63 -1.71 3.87
CA TYR A 10 -3.54 -0.83 4.26
C TYR A 10 -3.00 -0.09 3.04
N GLY A 11 -2.71 1.20 3.20
CA GLY A 11 -1.92 1.96 2.23
C GLY A 11 -0.44 1.94 2.60
N VAL A 12 0.47 1.72 1.63
CA VAL A 12 1.92 1.68 1.89
C VAL A 12 2.62 2.74 1.06
N SER A 13 3.55 3.49 1.66
CA SER A 13 4.39 4.45 0.94
C SER A 13 5.74 4.65 1.62
N ALA A 14 6.70 5.24 0.90
CA ALA A 14 7.99 5.62 1.46
C ALA A 14 7.99 6.94 2.28
N ASP A 15 6.84 7.61 2.39
CA ASP A 15 6.70 8.82 3.20
C ASP A 15 6.88 8.52 4.70
N SER A 16 7.30 9.53 5.46
CA SER A 16 7.39 9.43 6.92
C SER A 16 6.00 9.34 7.56
N SER A 17 5.93 8.71 8.74
CA SER A 17 4.70 8.60 9.53
C SER A 17 4.02 9.96 9.74
N ALA A 18 4.79 11.02 10.03
CA ALA A 18 4.26 12.37 10.21
C ALA A 18 3.62 12.94 8.93
N ALA A 19 4.21 12.69 7.76
CA ALA A 19 3.64 13.11 6.48
C ALA A 19 2.37 12.31 6.15
N GLN A 20 2.39 11.00 6.37
CA GLN A 20 1.24 10.13 6.19
C GLN A 20 0.06 10.52 7.09
N SER A 21 0.27 10.76 8.38
CA SER A 21 -0.81 11.17 9.30
C SER A 21 -1.47 12.48 8.85
N LYS A 22 -0.67 13.47 8.42
CA LYS A 22 -1.20 14.73 7.86
C LYS A 22 -2.03 14.48 6.60
N TRP A 23 -1.56 13.62 5.71
CA TRP A 23 -2.25 13.29 4.47
C TRP A 23 -3.55 12.50 4.73
N GLN A 24 -3.51 11.51 5.64
CA GLN A 24 -4.65 10.72 6.06
C GLN A 24 -5.77 11.60 6.63
N MET A 25 -5.43 12.55 7.53
CA MET A 25 -6.39 13.52 8.07
C MET A 25 -6.95 14.43 6.97
N LYS A 26 -6.09 14.95 6.08
CA LYS A 26 -6.51 15.84 4.98
C LYS A 26 -7.44 15.16 3.98
N LYS A 27 -7.21 13.88 3.69
CA LYS A 27 -7.97 13.10 2.71
C LYS A 27 -9.10 12.26 3.31
N GLN A 28 -9.19 12.19 4.64
CA GLN A 28 -10.20 11.41 5.37
C GLN A 28 -10.25 9.95 4.89
N LEU A 29 -9.07 9.33 4.78
CA LEU A 29 -8.97 7.98 4.22
C LEU A 29 -9.59 6.94 5.18
N PRO A 30 -10.38 5.98 4.67
CA PRO A 30 -11.06 4.98 5.50
C PRO A 30 -10.17 3.79 5.89
N PHE A 31 -8.86 3.89 5.68
CA PHE A 31 -7.89 2.82 5.95
C PHE A 31 -6.60 3.38 6.58
N PRO A 32 -5.89 2.57 7.38
CA PRO A 32 -4.59 2.91 7.93
C PRO A 32 -3.48 2.97 6.86
N LEU A 33 -2.42 3.71 7.18
CA LEU A 33 -1.22 3.83 6.35
C LEU A 33 0.00 3.23 7.06
N ILE A 34 0.86 2.58 6.27
CA ILE A 34 2.14 2.01 6.69
C ILE A 34 3.25 2.86 6.07
N SER A 35 4.08 3.45 6.94
CA SER A 35 5.27 4.22 6.57
C SER A 35 6.43 3.24 6.37
N ASP A 36 6.95 3.13 5.15
CA ASP A 36 8.12 2.32 4.80
C ASP A 36 9.26 3.19 4.21
N PRO A 37 9.89 4.09 4.99
CA PRO A 37 10.86 5.06 4.46
C PRO A 37 12.10 4.42 3.87
N LYS A 38 12.45 3.22 4.34
CA LYS A 38 13.57 2.42 3.85
C LYS A 38 13.21 1.56 2.63
N ARG A 39 11.93 1.54 2.23
CA ARG A 39 11.39 0.69 1.16
C ARG A 39 11.70 -0.80 1.37
N SER A 40 11.74 -1.25 2.63
CA SER A 40 12.03 -2.66 2.94
C SER A 40 10.91 -3.57 2.47
N LEU A 41 9.66 -3.21 2.78
CA LEU A 41 8.48 -3.96 2.33
C LEU A 41 8.23 -3.72 0.85
N ILE A 42 8.28 -2.46 0.41
CA ILE A 42 8.10 -2.07 -1.00
C ILE A 42 9.10 -2.80 -1.90
N GLY A 43 10.35 -2.97 -1.45
CA GLY A 43 11.40 -3.69 -2.17
C GLY A 43 11.14 -5.19 -2.25
N ILE A 44 10.74 -5.84 -1.14
CA ILE A 44 10.39 -7.27 -1.12
C ILE A 44 9.21 -7.58 -2.05
N LEU A 45 8.26 -6.65 -2.17
CA LEU A 45 7.11 -6.77 -3.07
C LEU A 45 7.40 -6.40 -4.52
N GLU A 46 8.68 -6.15 -4.86
CA GLU A 46 9.15 -5.74 -6.18
C GLU A 46 8.49 -4.44 -6.71
N ALA A 47 7.86 -3.66 -5.81
CA ALA A 47 7.20 -2.39 -6.11
C ALA A 47 8.14 -1.18 -6.11
N GLY A 48 9.42 -1.39 -5.76
CA GLY A 48 10.45 -0.36 -5.83
C GLY A 48 10.89 -0.07 -7.27
N ASP A 49 11.16 1.20 -7.54
CA ASP A 49 11.83 1.67 -8.76
C ASP A 49 12.84 2.76 -8.41
N GLY A 50 14.02 2.33 -7.95
CA GLY A 50 15.02 3.21 -7.35
C GLY A 50 14.44 3.98 -6.17
N ASN A 51 14.33 5.31 -6.30
CA ASN A 51 13.75 6.19 -5.28
C ASN A 51 12.22 6.35 -5.38
N LYS A 52 11.56 5.65 -6.30
CA LYS A 52 10.11 5.72 -6.51
C LYS A 52 9.44 4.41 -6.09
N THR A 53 8.14 4.51 -5.84
CA THR A 53 7.26 3.35 -5.62
C THR A 53 6.30 3.27 -6.80
N LYS A 54 6.22 2.11 -7.45
CA LYS A 54 5.26 1.86 -8.52
C LYS A 54 3.86 1.78 -7.92
N HIS A 55 2.87 2.30 -8.63
CA HIS A 55 1.48 2.15 -8.21
C HIS A 55 1.08 0.67 -8.38
N SER A 56 0.78 0.00 -7.27
CA SER A 56 0.59 -1.44 -7.22
C SER A 56 -0.47 -1.85 -6.21
N HIS A 57 -1.09 -3.01 -6.42
CA HIS A 57 -2.03 -3.63 -5.49
C HIS A 57 -1.63 -5.08 -5.23
N PHE A 58 -1.73 -5.51 -3.97
CA PHE A 58 -1.40 -6.86 -3.54
C PHE A 58 -2.52 -7.37 -2.65
N VAL A 59 -2.96 -8.62 -2.87
CA VAL A 59 -3.92 -9.31 -2.02
C VAL A 59 -3.24 -10.54 -1.45
N PHE A 60 -3.22 -10.64 -0.12
CA PHE A 60 -2.69 -11.80 0.59
C PHE A 60 -3.85 -12.57 1.23
N GLU A 61 -3.80 -13.91 1.18
CA GLU A 61 -4.72 -14.72 1.99
C GLU A 61 -4.34 -14.66 3.47
N LYS A 62 -5.25 -15.09 4.35
CA LYS A 62 -5.07 -15.08 5.81
C LYS A 62 -3.83 -15.87 6.29
N SER A 63 -3.28 -16.77 5.48
CA SER A 63 -2.02 -17.50 5.76
C SER A 63 -0.76 -16.66 5.54
N GLY A 64 -0.87 -15.50 4.88
CA GLY A 64 0.24 -14.66 4.44
C GLY A 64 0.73 -14.95 3.02
N LYS A 65 0.14 -15.91 2.29
CA LYS A 65 0.48 -16.17 0.88
C LYS A 65 -0.11 -15.10 -0.04
N LEU A 66 0.69 -14.65 -1.01
CA LEU A 66 0.26 -13.71 -2.04
C LEU A 66 -0.70 -14.39 -3.03
N LEU A 67 -1.91 -13.85 -3.18
CA LEU A 67 -2.95 -14.35 -4.09
C LEU A 67 -3.01 -13.55 -5.39
N ASP A 68 -2.96 -12.23 -5.31
CA ASP A 68 -3.02 -11.34 -6.47
C ASP A 68 -1.95 -10.25 -6.35
N GLN A 69 -1.29 -9.97 -7.47
CA GLN A 69 -0.30 -8.90 -7.59
C GLN A 69 -0.55 -8.15 -8.89
N ARG A 70 -0.79 -6.85 -8.79
CA ARG A 70 -0.99 -5.97 -9.95
C ARG A 70 -0.02 -4.82 -9.91
N MET A 71 0.83 -4.74 -10.94
CA MET A 71 1.83 -3.69 -11.08
C MET A 71 2.34 -3.61 -12.53
N PRO A 72 2.48 -2.41 -13.13
CA PRO A 72 1.99 -1.13 -12.64
C PRO A 72 0.48 -1.00 -12.87
N VAL A 73 -0.25 -0.52 -11.86
CA VAL A 73 -1.66 -0.16 -12.00
C VAL A 73 -1.73 1.26 -12.54
N LYS A 74 -2.37 1.45 -13.69
CA LYS A 74 -2.66 2.79 -14.20
C LYS A 74 -3.75 3.40 -13.33
N PRO A 75 -3.73 4.72 -13.06
CA PRO A 75 -4.89 5.40 -12.51
C PRO A 75 -6.09 5.06 -13.41
N VAL A 76 -7.15 4.54 -12.81
CA VAL A 76 -8.44 4.48 -13.49
C VAL A 76 -9.05 5.86 -13.21
N ASP A 77 -9.32 6.61 -14.27
CA ASP A 77 -9.92 7.96 -14.19
C ASP A 77 -11.21 7.97 -13.34
#